data_AF-A0A814TFJ6-F1
#
_entry.id   AF-A0A814TFJ6-F1
#
_cell.length_a   1.000
_cell.length_b   1.000
_cell.length_c   1.000
_cell.angle_alpha   90.00
_cell.angle_beta   90.00
_cell.angle_gamma   90.00
#
_symmetry.space_group_name_H-M   'P 1'
#
loop_
_entity.id
_entity.type
_entity.pdbx_description
1 polymer ?
#
loop_
_entity_poly.entity_id
_entity_poly.type
_entity_poly.pdbx_seq_one_letter_code
_entity_poly.pdbx_strand_id
1 'polypeptide(L)'
;MKKKNCVPAKPGLLHVKNSEGLGVELEIWAVPADKIASFIVMIPSPLSIGNIHLDDGQSVKGFLVEPSAVNDAQDITHFGGWRSYLNSTKASS
;
A
#
# COMPACT_ATOMS: atom_id res chain seq x y z
N MET A 1 3.00 -3.31 24.17
CA MET A 1 2.52 -3.95 22.93
C MET A 1 3.72 -4.41 22.12
N LYS A 2 3.83 -5.69 21.79
CA LYS A 2 5.00 -6.24 21.06
C LYS A 2 4.88 -5.86 19.57
N LYS A 3 5.95 -5.30 18.99
CA LYS A 3 6.14 -5.09 17.54
C LYS A 3 5.80 -6.38 16.80
N LYS A 4 4.68 -6.41 16.10
CA LYS A 4 4.34 -7.51 15.19
C LYS A 4 4.92 -7.13 13.82
N ASN A 5 6.19 -7.42 13.59
CA ASN A 5 6.72 -7.44 12.23
C ASN A 5 5.91 -8.51 11.47
N CYS A 6 5.05 -8.10 10.52
CA CYS A 6 4.38 -9.07 9.67
C CYS A 6 5.45 -9.86 8.90
N VAL A 7 5.35 -11.19 8.94
CA VAL A 7 6.18 -12.08 8.12
C VAL A 7 5.24 -12.77 7.12
N PRO A 8 5.41 -12.55 5.81
CA PRO A 8 6.31 -11.58 5.19
C PRO A 8 5.88 -10.12 5.46
N ALA A 9 6.83 -9.19 5.34
CA ALA A 9 6.54 -7.76 5.42
C ALA A 9 5.57 -7.35 4.29
N LYS A 10 4.68 -6.41 4.59
CA LYS A 10 3.66 -5.93 3.65
C LYS A 10 3.72 -4.40 3.58
N PRO A 11 3.68 -3.80 2.37
CA PRO A 11 3.59 -2.35 2.23
C PRO A 11 2.18 -1.86 2.58
N GLY A 12 2.07 -0.57 2.88
CA GLY A 12 0.79 0.13 3.03
C GLY A 12 0.88 1.49 2.33
N LEU A 13 -0.17 1.85 1.58
CA LEU A 13 -0.27 3.15 0.92
C LEU A 13 -1.12 4.09 1.78
N LEU A 14 -0.56 5.26 2.11
CA LEU A 14 -1.23 6.28 2.91
C LEU A 14 -1.45 7.53 2.06
N HIS A 15 -2.66 8.08 2.09
CA HIS A 15 -2.91 9.41 1.53
C HIS A 15 -2.36 10.49 2.46
N VAL A 16 -1.53 11.36 1.91
CA VAL A 16 -1.02 12.56 2.58
C VAL A 16 -1.60 13.81 1.92
N LYS A 17 -1.71 14.91 2.68
CA LYS A 17 -2.20 16.19 2.12
C LYS A 17 -1.10 16.83 1.27
N ASN A 18 -1.44 17.25 0.06
CA ASN A 18 -0.59 18.06 -0.84
C ASN A 18 0.79 17.41 -1.16
N SER A 19 1.71 18.19 -1.77
CA SER A 19 2.96 17.80 -2.46
C SER A 19 4.00 16.99 -1.68
N GLU A 20 3.66 16.49 -0.50
CA GLU A 20 4.54 15.70 0.37
C GLU A 20 4.66 14.25 -0.09
N GLY A 21 3.69 13.76 -0.88
CA GLY A 21 3.74 12.43 -1.48
C GLY A 21 4.52 12.42 -2.78
N LEU A 22 5.41 11.43 -2.94
CA LEU A 22 5.94 11.05 -4.25
C LEU A 22 5.01 10.02 -4.91
N GLY A 23 5.04 9.95 -6.24
CA GLY A 23 4.35 8.88 -6.98
C GLY A 23 4.90 7.51 -6.59
N VAL A 24 4.00 6.53 -6.47
CA VAL A 24 4.33 5.14 -6.13
C VAL A 24 3.83 4.23 -7.24
N GLU A 25 4.68 3.31 -7.71
CA GLU A 25 4.31 2.30 -8.69
C GLU A 25 3.20 1.37 -8.16
N LEU A 26 2.24 1.06 -9.04
CA LEU A 26 1.12 0.17 -8.74
C LEU A 26 0.81 -0.76 -9.91
N GLU A 27 -0.02 -1.76 -9.65
CA GLU A 27 -0.59 -2.64 -10.66
C GLU A 27 -2.11 -2.52 -10.65
N ILE A 28 -2.70 -2.42 -11.84
CA ILE A 28 -4.15 -2.35 -12.02
C ILE A 28 -4.66 -3.72 -12.44
N TRP A 29 -5.63 -4.24 -11.70
CA TRP A 29 -6.24 -5.54 -11.94
C TRP A 29 -7.74 -5.40 -12.12
N ALA A 30 -8.30 -6.06 -13.14
CA ALA A 30 -9.73 -6.20 -13.29
C ALA A 30 -10.25 -7.32 -12.38
N VAL A 31 -11.19 -6.99 -11.50
CA VAL A 31 -11.84 -7.96 -10.60
C VAL A 31 -13.30 -8.10 -11.00
N PRO A 32 -13.82 -9.33 -11.20
CA PRO A 32 -15.24 -9.53 -11.47
C PRO A 32 -16.12 -8.96 -10.35
N ALA A 33 -17.18 -8.24 -10.72
CA ALA A 33 -18.05 -7.57 -9.77
C ALA A 33 -18.69 -8.53 -8.75
N ASP A 34 -18.98 -9.77 -9.16
CA ASP A 34 -19.55 -10.81 -8.30
C ASP A 34 -18.53 -11.43 -7.30
N LYS A 35 -17.23 -11.13 -7.45
CA LYS A 35 -16.16 -11.60 -6.55
C LYS A 35 -15.62 -10.52 -5.63
N ILE A 36 -16.06 -9.26 -5.78
CA ILE A 36 -15.46 -8.15 -5.03
C ILE A 36 -15.69 -8.26 -3.51
N ALA A 37 -16.88 -8.70 -3.10
CA ALA A 37 -17.21 -8.82 -1.68
C ALA A 37 -16.36 -9.89 -0.98
N SER A 38 -16.22 -11.08 -1.58
CA SER A 38 -15.38 -12.13 -1.04
C SER A 38 -13.90 -11.74 -1.02
N PHE A 39 -13.45 -10.94 -2.00
CA PHE A 39 -12.11 -10.38 -2.01
C PHE A 39 -11.87 -9.41 -0.83
N ILE A 40 -12.79 -8.46 -0.61
CA ILE A 40 -12.68 -7.46 0.46
C ILE A 40 -12.65 -8.11 1.85
N VAL A 41 -13.44 -9.17 2.08
CA VAL A 41 -13.49 -9.89 3.37
C VAL A 41 -12.14 -10.51 3.75
N MET A 42 -11.27 -10.81 2.78
CA MET A 42 -9.95 -11.39 3.04
C MET A 42 -8.89 -10.35 3.46
N ILE A 43 -9.21 -9.06 3.46
CA ILE A 43 -8.25 -7.98 3.72
C ILE A 43 -8.15 -7.76 5.24
N PRO A 44 -7.02 -8.11 5.87
CA PRO A 44 -6.87 -7.95 7.31
C PRO A 44 -6.53 -6.50 7.66
N SER A 45 -6.97 -6.07 8.84
CA SER A 45 -6.44 -4.85 9.47
C SER A 45 -4.90 -4.92 9.54
N PRO A 46 -4.18 -3.81 9.28
CA PRO A 46 -4.67 -2.44 9.12
C PRO A 46 -4.94 -2.01 7.66
N LEU A 47 -5.11 -2.96 6.73
CA LEU A 47 -5.37 -2.65 5.33
C LEU A 47 -6.85 -2.38 5.06
N SER A 48 -7.12 -1.49 4.12
CA SER A 48 -8.46 -1.13 3.66
C SER A 48 -8.50 -0.98 2.14
N ILE A 49 -9.71 -0.93 1.56
CA ILE A 49 -9.92 -0.57 0.16
C ILE A 49 -10.50 0.83 0.09
N GLY A 50 -9.82 1.71 -0.65
CA GLY A 50 -10.27 3.07 -0.90
C GLY A 50 -9.96 3.52 -2.33
N ASN A 51 -10.10 4.82 -2.57
CA ASN A 51 -9.77 5.42 -3.86
C ASN A 51 -8.27 5.75 -3.92
N ILE A 52 -7.65 5.49 -5.06
CA ILE A 52 -6.30 5.90 -5.42
C ILE A 52 -6.40 6.82 -6.64
N HIS A 53 -5.64 7.91 -6.64
CA HIS A 53 -5.54 8.82 -7.78
C HIS A 53 -4.31 8.45 -8.60
N LEU A 54 -4.51 8.24 -9.90
CA LEU A 54 -3.46 7.94 -10.85
C LEU A 54 -2.90 9.25 -11.45
N ASP A 55 -1.71 9.16 -12.03
CA ASP A 55 -1.03 10.28 -12.70
C ASP A 55 -1.78 10.77 -13.95
N ASP A 56 -2.53 9.88 -14.61
CA ASP A 56 -3.43 10.20 -15.71
C ASP A 56 -4.75 10.88 -15.27
N GLY A 57 -4.92 11.11 -13.97
CA GLY A 57 -6.10 11.75 -13.38
C GLY A 57 -7.28 10.82 -13.09
N GLN A 58 -7.18 9.53 -13.43
CA GLN A 58 -8.22 8.56 -13.08
C GLN A 58 -8.23 8.25 -11.58
N SER A 59 -9.38 7.79 -11.09
CA SER A 59 -9.51 7.26 -9.73
C SER A 59 -9.94 5.79 -9.76
N VAL A 60 -9.15 4.93 -9.13
CA VAL A 60 -9.38 3.48 -9.07
C VAL A 60 -9.50 2.99 -7.63
N LYS A 61 -10.04 1.78 -7.43
CA LYS A 61 -10.03 1.12 -6.13
C LYS A 61 -8.68 0.47 -5.88
N GLY A 62 -8.14 0.62 -4.67
CA GLY A 62 -6.90 -0.04 -4.29
C GLY A 62 -6.67 -0.11 -2.79
N PHE A 63 -5.57 -0.77 -2.41
CA PHE A 63 -5.19 -0.99 -1.03
C PHE A 63 -4.63 0.28 -0.39
N LEU A 64 -5.15 0.60 0.79
CA LEU A 64 -4.67 1.68 1.66
C LEU A 64 -4.35 1.12 3.05
N VAL A 65 -3.57 1.85 3.82
CA VAL A 65 -3.33 1.58 5.24
C VAL A 65 -4.03 2.62 6.11
N GLU A 66 -4.59 2.18 7.23
CA GLU A 66 -5.15 3.09 8.23
C GLU A 66 -4.08 4.04 8.79
N PRO A 67 -4.34 5.36 8.91
CA PRO A 67 -3.35 6.32 9.40
C PRO A 67 -2.76 5.98 10.77
N SER A 68 -3.55 5.39 11.67
CA SER A 68 -3.09 4.97 13.00
C SER A 68 -2.03 3.88 12.98
N ALA A 69 -1.90 3.14 11.88
CA ALA A 69 -0.97 2.01 11.76
C ALA A 69 0.42 2.41 11.23
N VAL A 70 0.62 3.67 10.79
CA VAL A 70 1.88 4.10 10.17
C VAL A 70 2.85 4.81 11.12
N ASN A 71 2.45 5.12 12.35
CA ASN A 71 3.27 5.90 13.29
C ASN A 71 4.65 5.26 13.56
N ASP A 72 4.71 3.92 13.61
CA ASP A 72 5.96 3.17 13.80
C ASP A 72 6.43 2.47 12.51
N ALA A 73 5.81 2.78 11.36
CA ALA A 73 6.16 2.19 10.09
C ALA A 73 7.35 2.92 9.45
N GLN A 74 8.16 2.19 8.71
CA GLN A 74 9.23 2.78 7.91
C GLN A 74 8.63 3.47 6.67
N ASP A 75 8.94 4.74 6.48
CA ASP A 75 8.66 5.43 5.23
C ASP A 75 9.60 4.92 4.13
N ILE A 76 9.01 4.37 3.07
CA ILE A 76 9.71 3.83 1.90
C ILE A 76 9.36 4.59 0.61
N THR A 77 8.71 5.75 0.72
CA THR A 77 8.21 6.55 -0.42
C THR A 77 9.33 6.88 -1.43
N HIS A 78 10.54 7.16 -0.94
CA HIS A 78 11.72 7.46 -1.76
C HIS A 78 12.21 6.29 -2.64
N PHE A 79 11.75 5.06 -2.40
CA PHE A 79 12.04 3.92 -3.30
C PHE A 79 11.11 3.87 -4.51
N GLY A 80 10.04 4.67 -4.55
CA GLY A 80 9.06 4.72 -5.64
C GLY A 80 8.18 3.46 -5.77
N GLY A 81 8.39 2.44 -4.94
CA GLY A 81 7.61 1.20 -5.01
C GLY A 81 8.13 0.08 -4.12
N TRP A 82 7.25 -0.89 -3.84
CA TRP A 82 7.56 -2.03 -2.97
C TRP A 82 8.67 -2.93 -3.53
N ARG A 83 8.67 -3.17 -4.84
CA ARG A 83 9.69 -4.01 -5.50
C ARG A 83 11.08 -3.39 -5.38
N SER A 84 11.20 -2.09 -5.59
CA SER A 84 12.46 -1.34 -5.44
C SER A 84 13.00 -1.39 -4.02
N TYR A 85 12.13 -1.23 -3.01
CA TYR A 85 12.50 -1.41 -1.60
C TYR A 85 12.97 -2.85 -1.29
N LEU A 86 12.27 -3.88 -1.78
CA LEU A 86 12.70 -5.26 -1.59
C LEU A 86 14.07 -5.55 -2.24
N ASN A 87 14.38 -4.90 -3.35
CA ASN A 87 15.69 -5.05 -4.00
C ASN A 87 16.81 -4.34 -3.23
N SER A 88 16.56 -3.16 -2.64
CA SER A 88 17.56 -2.45 -1.84
C SER A 88 17.91 -3.17 -0.53
N THR A 89 16.94 -3.87 0.07
CA THR A 89 17.14 -4.69 1.27
C THR A 89 17.88 -5.99 0.99
N LYS A 90 17.69 -6.60 -0.18
CA LYS A 90 18.45 -7.79 -0.62
C LYS A 90 19.90 -7.48 -0.98
N ALA A 91 20.16 -6.32 -1.58
CA ALA A 91 21.52 -5.92 -1.97
C ALA A 91 22.43 -5.55 -0.77
N SER A 92 21.84 -5.41 0.42
CA SER A 92 22.54 -5.12 1.67
C SER A 92 22.79 -6.38 2.54
N SER A 93 22.69 -7.58 1.95
CA SER A 93 22.91 -8.88 2.61
C SER A 93 24.05 -9.65 1.98
#